data_AF-A0A936A8H6-F1
#
_entry.id   AF-A0A936A8H6-F1
#
_cell.length_a   1.000
_cell.length_b   1.000
_cell.length_c   1.000
_cell.angle_alpha   90.00
_cell.angle_beta   90.00
_cell.angle_gamma   90.00
#
_symmetry.space_group_name_H-M   'P 1'
#
loop_
_entity.id
_entity.type
_entity.pdbx_description
1 polymer ?
#
loop_
_entity_poly.entity_id
_entity_poly.type
_entity_poly.pdbx_seq_one_letter_code
_entity_poly.pdbx_strand_id
1 'polypeptide(L)'
;MLLDIDLFLEKEKDNPDYIYKRNSGTNKPGDFKQAAYDKEKAKLDKTKAAISLYTKYQEALDQLERYEFEDMIRWVLTKFQTDDLLLAKYQELYQYILVDEFQDTNGAQNQVLSQLLSYFDTPS
;
A
#
# COMPACT_ATOMS: atom_id res chain seq x y z
N MET A 1 -14.09 1.34 -0.02
CA MET A 1 -12.96 1.74 0.85
C MET A 1 -13.41 2.27 2.21
N LEU A 2 -14.09 3.44 2.32
CA LEU A 2 -14.60 3.92 3.63
C LEU A 2 -15.72 3.05 4.20
N LEU A 3 -16.58 2.52 3.32
CA LEU A 3 -17.66 1.58 3.66
C LEU A 3 -17.13 0.25 4.22
N ASP A 4 -15.89 -0.13 3.89
CA ASP A 4 -15.29 -1.40 4.28
C ASP A 4 -14.72 -1.34 5.71
N ILE A 5 -14.30 -0.17 6.18
CA ILE A 5 -13.75 0.02 7.54
C ILE A 5 -14.85 -0.07 8.59
N ASP A 6 -16.03 0.51 8.33
CA ASP A 6 -17.16 0.43 9.28
C ASP A 6 -17.68 -1.01 9.38
N LEU A 7 -17.82 -1.70 8.24
CA LEU A 7 -18.16 -3.13 8.19
C LEU A 7 -17.11 -4.01 8.88
N PHE A 8 -15.83 -3.66 8.75
CA PHE A 8 -14.75 -4.34 9.45
C PHE A 8 -14.90 -4.16 10.96
N LEU A 9 -15.03 -2.92 11.45
CA LEU A 9 -15.19 -2.60 12.87
C LEU A 9 -16.40 -3.28 13.52
N GLU A 10 -17.47 -3.50 12.76
CA GLU A 10 -18.67 -4.17 13.24
C GLU A 10 -18.46 -5.68 13.41
N LYS A 11 -17.82 -6.33 12.44
CA LYS A 11 -17.39 -7.75 12.55
C LYS A 11 -16.36 -7.97 13.65
N GLU A 12 -15.53 -6.96 13.89
CA GLU A 12 -14.43 -7.03 14.85
C GLU A 12 -14.89 -7.05 16.31
N LYS A 13 -16.16 -6.70 16.59
CA LYS A 13 -16.78 -6.85 17.92
C LYS A 13 -16.86 -8.30 18.37
N ASP A 14 -16.97 -9.24 17.44
CA ASP A 14 -17.05 -10.67 17.72
C ASP A 14 -15.66 -11.32 17.91
N ASN A 15 -14.57 -10.55 17.74
CA ASN A 15 -13.22 -11.07 17.86
C ASN A 15 -12.92 -11.50 19.32
N PRO A 16 -12.53 -12.77 19.56
CA PRO A 16 -12.21 -13.29 20.89
C PRO A 16 -11.10 -12.53 21.64
N ASP A 17 -10.28 -11.74 20.93
CA ASP A 17 -9.23 -10.93 21.54
C ASP A 17 -9.79 -9.76 22.36
N TYR A 18 -11.00 -9.27 22.02
CA TYR A 18 -11.74 -8.31 22.84
C TYR A 18 -12.59 -8.98 23.92
N ILE A 19 -12.42 -10.28 24.17
CA ILE A 19 -13.09 -10.97 25.26
C ILE A 19 -12.07 -11.35 26.33
N TYR A 20 -12.39 -11.12 27.61
CA TYR A 20 -11.55 -11.60 28.70
C TYR A 20 -11.58 -13.14 28.74
N LYS A 21 -10.40 -13.78 28.73
CA LYS A 21 -10.24 -15.25 28.84
C LYS A 21 -9.97 -15.72 30.27
N ARG A 22 -9.69 -14.79 31.19
CA ARG A 22 -9.38 -15.01 32.62
C ARG A 22 -9.86 -13.80 33.43
N ASN A 23 -10.03 -13.97 34.74
CA ASN A 23 -10.32 -12.84 35.64
C ASN A 23 -9.22 -11.77 35.52
N SER A 24 -9.62 -10.50 35.45
CA SER A 24 -8.71 -9.36 35.40
C SER A 24 -9.33 -8.16 36.11
N GLY A 25 -8.86 -7.87 37.32
CA GLY A 25 -9.46 -6.86 38.19
C GLY A 25 -10.92 -7.24 38.51
N THR A 26 -11.86 -6.37 38.15
CA THR A 26 -13.31 -6.60 38.30
C THR A 26 -13.94 -7.40 37.16
N ASN A 27 -13.22 -7.64 36.06
CA ASN A 27 -13.75 -8.30 34.86
C ASN A 27 -13.54 -9.81 34.91
N LYS A 28 -14.51 -10.55 34.37
CA LYS A 28 -14.59 -12.02 34.35
C LYS A 28 -14.42 -12.57 32.93
N PRO A 29 -14.11 -13.87 32.78
CA PRO A 29 -14.15 -14.54 31.50
C PRO A 29 -15.50 -14.34 30.80
N GLY A 30 -15.46 -13.94 29.52
CA GLY A 30 -16.66 -13.62 28.74
C GLY A 30 -17.02 -12.13 28.71
N ASP A 31 -16.48 -11.31 29.63
CA ASP A 31 -16.68 -9.87 29.58
C ASP A 31 -15.96 -9.24 28.37
N PHE A 32 -16.56 -8.20 27.80
CA PHE A 32 -16.00 -7.47 26.67
C PHE A 32 -14.97 -6.42 27.12
N LYS A 33 -13.84 -6.37 26.43
CA LYS A 33 -12.73 -5.43 26.62
C LYS A 33 -12.99 -4.13 25.87
N GLN A 34 -13.97 -3.37 26.33
CA GLN A 34 -14.39 -2.11 25.68
C GLN A 34 -13.21 -1.17 25.40
N ALA A 35 -12.32 -0.98 26.37
CA ALA A 35 -11.16 -0.09 26.21
C ALA A 35 -10.17 -0.53 25.11
N ALA A 36 -10.00 -1.84 24.88
CA ALA A 36 -9.12 -2.34 23.82
C ALA A 36 -9.76 -2.13 22.44
N TYR A 37 -11.06 -2.38 22.33
CA TYR A 37 -11.83 -2.14 21.11
C TYR A 37 -11.86 -0.65 20.74
N ASP A 38 -12.16 0.22 21.70
CA ASP A 38 -12.22 1.67 21.48
C ASP A 38 -10.86 2.25 21.02
N LYS A 39 -9.76 1.68 21.53
CA LYS A 39 -8.41 2.06 21.10
C LYS A 39 -8.15 1.73 19.63
N GLU A 40 -8.48 0.51 19.19
CA GLU A 40 -8.32 0.13 17.78
C GLU A 40 -9.30 0.89 16.88
N LYS A 41 -10.54 1.09 17.34
CA LYS A 41 -11.51 1.93 16.65
C LYS A 41 -11.00 3.35 16.43
N ALA A 42 -10.45 4.00 17.46
CA ALA A 42 -9.89 5.35 17.34
C ALA A 42 -8.73 5.42 16.33
N LYS A 43 -7.89 4.38 16.25
CA LYS A 43 -6.81 4.29 15.26
C LYS A 43 -7.38 4.19 13.84
N LEU A 44 -8.40 3.36 13.64
CA LEU A 44 -9.06 3.19 12.35
C LEU A 44 -9.84 4.43 11.92
N ASP A 45 -10.49 5.13 12.85
CA ASP A 45 -11.16 6.41 12.58
C ASP A 45 -10.16 7.47 12.08
N LYS A 46 -8.96 7.51 12.66
CA LYS A 46 -7.88 8.39 12.17
C LYS A 46 -7.44 8.02 10.76
N THR A 47 -7.27 6.72 10.48
CA THR A 47 -6.94 6.23 9.12
C THR A 47 -8.04 6.59 8.13
N LYS A 48 -9.32 6.46 8.52
CA LYS A 48 -10.49 6.83 7.72
C LYS A 48 -10.46 8.31 7.35
N ALA A 49 -10.16 9.18 8.31
CA ALA A 49 -10.00 10.61 8.07
C ALA A 49 -8.81 10.92 7.15
N ALA A 50 -7.70 10.20 7.28
CA ALA A 50 -6.56 10.36 6.37
C ALA A 50 -6.92 9.96 4.93
N ILE A 51 -7.62 8.83 4.74
CA ILE A 51 -8.10 8.36 3.43
C ILE A 51 -9.02 9.39 2.79
N SER A 52 -9.96 9.99 3.55
CA SER A 52 -10.88 10.99 3.00
C SER A 52 -10.19 12.29 2.60
N LEU A 53 -9.03 12.60 3.20
CA LEU A 53 -8.20 13.74 2.84
C LEU A 53 -7.22 13.44 1.70
N TYR A 54 -6.88 12.17 1.47
CA TYR A 54 -5.87 11.78 0.49
C TYR A 54 -6.19 12.28 -0.92
N THR A 55 -7.44 12.15 -1.37
CA THR A 55 -7.86 12.68 -2.69
C THR A 55 -7.65 14.19 -2.79
N LYS A 56 -8.01 14.95 -1.75
CA LYS A 56 -7.81 16.41 -1.73
C LYS A 56 -6.34 16.80 -1.69
N TYR A 57 -5.52 15.99 -1.01
CA TYR A 57 -4.07 16.17 -0.98
C TYR A 57 -3.47 15.99 -2.37
N GLN A 58 -3.86 14.94 -3.09
CA GLN A 58 -3.43 14.69 -4.47
C GLN A 58 -3.88 15.82 -5.41
N GLU A 59 -5.14 16.27 -5.32
CA GLU A 59 -5.63 17.43 -6.08
C GLU A 59 -4.83 18.70 -5.81
N ALA A 60 -4.41 18.93 -4.56
CA ALA A 60 -3.60 20.08 -4.21
C ALA A 60 -2.16 19.99 -4.75
N LEU A 61 -1.57 18.79 -4.78
CA LEU A 61 -0.27 18.56 -5.40
C LEU A 61 -0.32 18.84 -6.91
N ASP A 62 -1.34 18.33 -7.59
CA ASP A 62 -1.55 18.56 -9.02
C ASP A 62 -1.69 20.05 -9.36
N GLN A 63 -2.47 20.79 -8.57
CA GLN A 63 -2.64 22.24 -8.76
C GLN A 63 -1.34 23.04 -8.59
N LEU A 64 -0.39 22.51 -7.82
CA LEU A 64 0.92 23.10 -7.60
C LEU A 64 1.98 22.59 -8.57
N GLU A 65 1.60 21.75 -9.54
CA GLU A 65 2.51 21.05 -10.46
C GLU A 65 3.60 20.27 -9.70
N ARG A 66 3.22 19.68 -8.56
CA ARG A 66 4.10 18.86 -7.72
C ARG A 66 3.69 17.40 -7.80
N TYR A 67 4.68 16.53 -7.69
CA TYR A 67 4.50 15.09 -7.67
C TYR A 67 5.45 14.46 -6.65
N GLU A 68 5.09 13.27 -6.19
CA GLU A 68 5.93 12.48 -5.29
C GLU A 68 6.86 11.56 -6.11
N PHE A 69 7.95 11.08 -5.49
CA PHE A 69 8.88 10.19 -6.17
C PHE A 69 8.23 8.90 -6.66
N GLU A 70 7.21 8.42 -5.95
CA GLU A 70 6.47 7.23 -6.33
C GLU A 70 5.66 7.43 -7.63
N ASP A 71 5.15 8.65 -7.86
CA ASP A 71 4.38 8.97 -9.07
C ASP A 71 5.23 8.87 -10.32
N MET A 72 6.49 9.31 -10.25
CA MET A 72 7.43 9.17 -11.36
C MET A 72 7.60 7.70 -11.79
N ILE A 73 7.77 6.80 -10.83
CA ILE A 73 7.94 5.36 -11.10
C ILE A 73 6.65 4.80 -11.70
N ARG A 74 5.49 5.18 -11.17
CA ARG A 74 4.17 4.75 -11.68
C ARG A 74 3.93 5.25 -13.11
N TRP A 75 4.36 6.46 -13.45
CA TRP A 75 4.26 6.99 -14.81
C TRP A 75 5.12 6.19 -15.79
N VAL A 76 6.36 5.87 -15.41
CA VAL A 76 7.24 5.02 -16.22
C VAL A 76 6.61 3.65 -16.46
N LEU A 77 6.11 3.00 -15.41
CA LEU A 77 5.39 1.73 -15.53
C LEU A 77 4.19 1.82 -16.46
N THR A 78 3.36 2.86 -16.28
CA THR A 78 2.18 3.07 -17.12
C THR A 78 2.59 3.22 -18.58
N LYS A 79 3.67 3.95 -18.86
CA LYS A 79 4.18 4.14 -20.22
C LYS A 79 4.74 2.86 -20.81
N PHE A 80 5.52 2.09 -20.06
CA PHE A 80 6.02 0.81 -20.54
C PHE A 80 4.91 -0.21 -20.79
N GLN A 81 3.78 -0.13 -20.08
CA GLN A 81 2.61 -0.99 -20.31
C GLN A 81 1.72 -0.55 -21.48
N THR A 82 1.82 0.71 -21.90
CA THR A 82 0.92 1.30 -22.92
C THR A 82 1.62 1.67 -24.22
N ASP A 83 2.96 1.68 -24.23
CA ASP A 83 3.80 2.04 -25.37
C ASP A 83 4.95 1.02 -25.51
N ASP A 84 4.68 -0.05 -26.26
CA ASP A 84 5.63 -1.14 -26.51
C ASP A 84 6.90 -0.65 -27.24
N LEU A 85 6.78 0.37 -28.10
CA LEU A 85 7.92 0.94 -28.82
C LEU A 85 8.86 1.68 -27.87
N LEU A 86 8.29 2.43 -26.92
CA LEU A 86 9.08 3.09 -25.89
C LEU A 86 9.83 2.06 -25.03
N LEU A 87 9.14 1.00 -24.59
CA LEU A 87 9.75 -0.07 -23.82
C LEU A 87 10.90 -0.73 -24.60
N ALA A 88 10.65 -1.14 -25.85
CA ALA A 88 11.65 -1.78 -26.71
C ALA A 88 12.90 -0.90 -26.90
N LYS A 89 12.72 0.41 -27.09
CA LYS A 89 13.82 1.36 -27.18
C LYS A 89 14.69 1.35 -25.91
N TYR A 90 14.08 1.32 -24.73
CA TYR A 90 14.83 1.29 -23.48
C TYR A 90 15.49 -0.07 -23.21
N GLN A 91 14.85 -1.16 -23.61
CA GLN A 91 15.44 -2.51 -23.56
C GLN A 91 16.68 -2.63 -24.47
N GLU A 92 16.64 -2.02 -25.66
CA GLU A 92 17.79 -1.98 -26.58
C GLU A 92 18.96 -1.15 -26.02
N LEU A 93 18.64 -0.01 -25.37
CA LEU A 93 19.63 0.88 -24.77
C LEU A 93 20.30 0.27 -23.52
N TYR A 94 19.52 -0.44 -22.69
CA TYR A 94 19.97 -0.99 -21.41
C TYR A 94 20.03 -2.52 -21.45
N GLN A 95 21.06 -3.05 -22.10
CA GLN A 95 21.25 -4.49 -22.26
C GLN A 95 21.74 -5.19 -20.97
N TYR A 96 22.40 -4.42 -20.09
CA TYR A 96 22.88 -4.90 -18.79
C TYR A 96 22.52 -3.89 -17.71
N ILE A 97 21.88 -4.36 -16.64
CA ILE A 97 21.44 -3.51 -15.53
C ILE A 97 22.03 -4.09 -14.24
N LEU A 98 22.82 -3.29 -13.54
CA LEU A 98 23.29 -3.59 -12.19
C LEU A 98 22.43 -2.82 -11.20
N VAL A 99 21.85 -3.52 -10.24
CA VAL A 99 21.05 -2.91 -9.17
C VAL A 99 21.77 -3.16 -7.85
N ASP A 100 22.21 -2.08 -7.22
CA ASP A 100 22.74 -2.10 -5.86
C ASP A 100 21.60 -1.95 -4.84
N GLU A 101 21.82 -2.40 -3.62
CA GLU A 101 20.84 -2.37 -2.52
C GLU A 101 19.46 -2.95 -2.92
N PHE A 102 19.46 -4.02 -3.71
CA PHE A 102 18.24 -4.61 -4.27
C PHE A 102 17.20 -4.99 -3.21
N GLN A 103 17.65 -5.37 -2.01
CA GLN A 103 16.77 -5.70 -0.89
C GLN A 103 15.85 -4.56 -0.44
N ASP A 104 16.21 -3.30 -0.74
CA ASP A 104 15.42 -2.11 -0.38
C ASP A 104 14.41 -1.72 -1.46
N THR A 105 14.36 -2.47 -2.57
CA THR A 105 13.50 -2.20 -3.73
C THR A 105 12.04 -2.53 -3.43
N ASN A 106 11.13 -1.62 -3.77
CA ASN A 106 9.69 -1.83 -3.62
C ASN A 106 9.06 -2.51 -4.86
N GLY A 107 7.76 -2.86 -4.76
CA GLY A 107 7.05 -3.57 -5.82
C GLY A 107 7.01 -2.83 -7.16
N ALA A 108 6.85 -1.51 -7.17
CA ALA A 108 6.80 -0.73 -8.40
C ALA A 108 8.17 -0.66 -9.08
N GLN A 109 9.24 -0.46 -8.31
CA GLN A 109 10.61 -0.48 -8.83
C GLN A 109 11.00 -1.85 -9.40
N ASN A 110 10.62 -2.93 -8.73
CA ASN A 110 10.82 -4.29 -9.22
C ASN A 110 10.08 -4.55 -10.54
N GLN A 111 8.88 -4.00 -10.71
CA GLN A 111 8.15 -4.11 -11.97
C GLN A 111 8.86 -3.38 -13.11
N VAL A 112 9.46 -2.21 -12.85
CA VAL A 112 10.25 -1.49 -13.87
C VAL A 112 11.41 -2.36 -14.33
N LEU A 113 12.17 -2.92 -13.38
CA LEU A 113 13.28 -3.83 -13.68
C LEU A 113 12.81 -5.05 -14.46
N SER A 114 11.71 -5.67 -14.03
CA SER A 114 11.16 -6.84 -14.72
C SER A 114 10.76 -6.53 -16.16
N GLN A 115 10.18 -5.36 -16.44
CA GLN A 115 9.82 -4.98 -17.81
C GLN A 115 11.05 -4.68 -18.66
N LEU A 116 12.06 -4.03 -18.10
CA LEU A 116 13.31 -3.77 -18.83
C LEU A 116 14.08 -5.07 -19.14
N LEU A 117 13.97 -6.09 -18.30
CA LEU A 117 14.67 -7.36 -18.49
C LEU A 117 13.86 -8.41 -19.28
N SER A 118 12.55 -8.23 -19.46
CA SER A 118 11.67 -9.25 -20.04
C SER A 118 11.88 -9.51 -21.54
N TYR A 119 12.69 -8.70 -22.23
CA TYR A 119 12.99 -8.91 -23.65
C TYR A 119 13.94 -10.09 -23.88
N PHE A 120 14.85 -10.33 -22.94
CA PHE A 120 15.79 -11.43 -23.03
C PHE A 120 15.18 -12.63 -22.31
N ASP A 121 14.87 -13.70 -23.05
CA ASP A 121 14.77 -15.01 -22.44
C ASP A 121 16.09 -15.24 -21.69
N THR A 122 15.99 -15.48 -20.38
CA THR A 122 17.13 -15.65 -19.46
C THR A 122 18.36 -16.25 -20.14
N PRO A 123 19.55 -15.62 -20.06
CA PRO A 123 20.76 -16.31 -20.49
C PRO A 123 20.92 -17.52 -19.57
N SER A 124 20.77 -18.70 -20.16
CA SER A 124 21.03 -20.01 -19.54
C SER A 124 22.44 -20.11 -18.98
#